data_AF-A0A5B8HHY0-F1
#
_entry.id   AF-A0A5B8HHY0-F1
#
_cell.length_a   1.000
_cell.length_b   1.000
_cell.length_c   1.000
_cell.angle_alpha   90.00
_cell.angle_beta   90.00
_cell.angle_gamma   90.00
#
_symmetry.space_group_name_H-M   'P 1'
#
loop_
_entity.id
_entity.type
_entity.pdbx_description
1 polymer ?
#
loop_
_entity_poly.entity_id
_entity_poly.type
_entity_poly.pdbx_seq_one_letter_code
_entity_poly.pdbx_strand_id
1 'polypeptide(L)'
;MTDRELLELAAKAAGMGPLDFDYAEREGHGLYFGPRLPAPKNKIMAAMHSYWNPLTNDGDAFRLAVELRMRVSITTESALAETIAGLSVRVNGADELAATRRAIVEAAAEIGRRMV
;
A
#
# COMPACT_ATOMS: atom_id res chain seq x y z
N MET A 1 13.28 -4.98 4.76
CA MET A 1 11.87 -4.73 5.09
C MET A 1 11.05 -5.76 4.34
N THR A 2 10.21 -6.51 5.04
CA THR A 2 9.28 -7.45 4.41
C THR A 2 8.15 -6.68 3.70
N ASP A 3 7.48 -7.32 2.73
CA ASP A 3 6.31 -6.69 2.09
C ASP A 3 5.21 -6.37 3.13
N ARG A 4 5.11 -7.16 4.20
CA ARG A 4 4.23 -6.88 5.33
C ARG A 4 4.58 -5.57 6.04
N GLU A 5 5.82 -5.43 6.51
CA GLU A 5 6.29 -4.23 7.20
C GLU A 5 6.17 -2.99 6.30
N LEU A 6 6.44 -3.17 4.99
CA LEU A 6 6.29 -2.13 3.98
C LEU A 6 4.83 -1.64 3.91
N LEU A 7 3.87 -2.57 3.82
CA LEU A 7 2.45 -2.26 3.76
C LEU A 7 1.91 -1.68 5.07
N GLU A 8 2.38 -2.16 6.22
CA GLU A 8 2.07 -1.61 7.55
C GLU A 8 2.41 -0.12 7.64
N LEU A 9 3.64 0.23 7.23
CA LEU A 9 4.11 1.61 7.26
C LEU A 9 3.39 2.48 6.22
N ALA A 10 3.13 1.96 5.02
CA ALA A 10 2.39 2.70 3.99
C ALA A 10 0.95 2.99 4.44
N ALA A 11 0.27 2.02 5.06
CA ALA A 11 -1.06 2.19 5.63
C ALA A 11 -1.05 3.20 6.78
N LYS A 12 -0.04 3.17 7.66
CA LYS A 12 0.16 4.17 8.71
C LYS A 12 0.28 5.59 8.13
N ALA A 13 1.03 5.76 7.03
CA ALA A 13 1.15 7.05 6.35
C ALA A 13 -0.19 7.58 5.84
N ALA A 14 -1.01 6.70 5.28
CA ALA A 14 -2.35 7.01 4.78
C ALA A 14 -3.40 7.19 5.90
N GLY A 15 -3.01 7.03 7.18
CA GLY A 15 -3.94 7.11 8.30
C GLY A 15 -4.96 5.97 8.33
N MET A 16 -4.66 4.83 7.70
CA MET A 16 -5.55 3.67 7.68
C MET A 16 -5.46 2.90 9.00
N GLY A 17 -6.59 2.72 9.70
CA GLY A 17 -6.65 1.89 10.90
C GLY A 17 -8.07 1.69 11.47
N PRO A 18 -8.29 0.66 12.32
CA PRO A 18 -7.36 -0.44 12.63
C PRO A 18 -7.21 -1.43 11.46
N LEU A 19 -5.99 -1.92 11.24
CA LEU A 19 -5.67 -2.89 10.18
C LEU A 19 -5.89 -4.32 10.69
N ASP A 20 -6.62 -5.15 9.95
CA ASP A 20 -6.73 -6.59 10.23
C ASP A 20 -5.87 -7.36 9.23
N PHE A 21 -4.75 -7.89 9.73
CA PHE A 21 -3.82 -8.70 8.96
C PHE A 21 -4.30 -10.15 8.93
N ASP A 22 -5.35 -10.45 8.19
CA ASP A 22 -5.70 -11.84 7.91
C ASP A 22 -4.76 -12.38 6.82
N TYR A 23 -3.52 -12.68 7.24
CA TYR A 23 -2.47 -13.27 6.41
C TYR A 23 -2.68 -14.79 6.17
N ALA A 24 -3.82 -15.33 6.60
CA ALA A 24 -4.13 -16.74 6.48
C ALA A 24 -4.87 -17.06 5.16
N GLU A 25 -4.25 -17.93 4.35
CA GLU A 25 -4.87 -18.83 3.37
C GLU A 25 -5.31 -18.31 1.98
N ARG A 26 -5.12 -17.03 1.62
CA ARG A 26 -5.33 -16.59 0.22
C ARG A 26 -4.03 -16.04 -0.36
N GLU A 27 -3.70 -16.46 -1.58
CA GLU A 27 -2.40 -16.25 -2.27
C GLU A 27 -2.06 -14.79 -2.61
N GLY A 28 -2.09 -13.88 -1.64
CA GLY A 28 -1.79 -12.47 -1.84
C GLY A 28 -1.39 -11.78 -0.55
N HIS A 29 -0.20 -11.17 -0.55
CA HIS A 29 0.35 -10.40 0.57
C HIS A 29 -0.33 -9.01 0.70
N GLY A 30 -1.65 -8.94 0.89
CA GLY A 30 -2.41 -7.68 1.04
C GLY A 30 -3.00 -7.47 2.43
N LEU A 31 -3.57 -6.29 2.69
CA LEU A 31 -4.23 -5.92 3.94
C LEU A 31 -5.74 -5.97 3.78
N TYR A 32 -6.45 -6.35 4.84
CA TYR A 32 -7.89 -6.09 4.94
C TYR A 32 -8.11 -4.90 5.87
N PHE A 33 -8.90 -3.93 5.42
CA PHE A 33 -9.33 -2.80 6.26
C PHE A 33 -10.86 -2.78 6.38
N GLY A 34 -11.36 -2.52 7.60
CA GLY A 34 -12.78 -2.53 7.94
C GLY A 34 -13.04 -2.96 9.39
N PRO A 35 -14.23 -2.69 9.96
CA PRO A 35 -14.57 -3.13 11.31
C PRO A 35 -14.62 -4.66 11.37
N ARG A 36 -13.84 -5.26 12.29
CA ARG A 36 -13.93 -6.69 12.61
C ARG A 36 -15.28 -6.97 13.27
N LEU A 37 -16.28 -7.37 12.48
CA LEU A 37 -17.55 -7.83 13.02
C LEU A 37 -17.41 -9.28 13.53
N PRO A 38 -18.00 -9.65 14.67
CA PRO A 38 -18.03 -11.03 15.13
C PRO A 38 -18.68 -11.89 14.04
N ALA A 39 -17.94 -12.89 13.55
CA ALA A 39 -18.40 -13.78 12.51
C ALA A 39 -19.71 -14.46 12.92
N PRO A 40 -20.84 -14.25 12.20
CA PRO A 40 -21.97 -15.14 12.33
C PRO A 40 -21.54 -16.52 11.80
N LYS A 41 -22.09 -17.60 12.37
CA LYS A 41 -21.80 -19.00 11.99
C LYS A 41 -22.07 -19.34 10.51
N ASN A 42 -22.55 -18.38 9.73
CA ASN A 42 -22.99 -18.53 8.34
C ASN A 42 -22.03 -17.71 7.48
N LYS A 43 -21.25 -18.39 6.64
CA LYS A 43 -20.07 -17.93 5.87
C LYS A 43 -20.31 -16.81 4.83
N ILE A 44 -21.18 -15.86 5.10
CA ILE A 44 -21.39 -14.65 4.30
C ILE A 44 -20.55 -13.52 4.93
N MET A 45 -19.23 -13.73 5.03
CA MET A 45 -18.27 -12.74 5.58
C MET A 45 -17.60 -11.88 4.49
N ALA A 46 -17.97 -12.02 3.22
CA ALA A 46 -17.24 -11.37 2.13
C ALA A 46 -17.57 -9.87 1.93
N ALA A 47 -18.49 -9.28 2.69
CA ALA A 47 -19.08 -7.98 2.33
C ALA A 47 -18.54 -6.75 3.08
N MET A 48 -17.60 -6.90 4.03
CA MET A 48 -17.17 -5.74 4.85
C MET A 48 -15.66 -5.53 4.99
N HIS A 49 -14.84 -6.38 4.37
CA HIS A 49 -13.39 -6.18 4.33
C HIS A 49 -13.01 -5.73 2.93
N SER A 50 -12.48 -4.52 2.78
CA SER A 50 -11.84 -4.12 1.53
C SER A 50 -10.42 -4.68 1.53
N TYR A 51 -10.12 -5.54 0.54
CA TYR A 51 -8.75 -5.99 0.30
C TYR A 51 -7.95 -4.85 -0.33
N TRP A 52 -6.81 -4.55 0.26
CA TRP A 52 -5.92 -3.47 -0.10
C TRP A 52 -4.53 -4.01 -0.35
N ASN A 53 -4.05 -3.90 -1.58
CA ASN A 53 -2.71 -4.33 -1.89
C ASN A 53 -2.09 -3.41 -2.94
N PRO A 54 -1.51 -2.27 -2.54
CA PRO A 54 -0.90 -1.34 -3.48
C PRO A 54 0.35 -1.91 -4.16
N LEU A 55 0.87 -3.10 -3.77
CA LEU A 55 1.95 -3.75 -4.51
C LEU A 55 1.44 -4.47 -5.77
N THR A 56 0.17 -4.83 -5.83
CA THR A 56 -0.45 -5.56 -6.96
C THR A 56 -1.69 -4.90 -7.54
N ASN A 57 -2.25 -3.89 -6.87
CA ASN A 57 -3.43 -3.14 -7.30
C ASN A 57 -3.05 -1.68 -7.61
N ASP A 58 -3.18 -1.28 -8.88
CA ASP A 58 -2.84 0.06 -9.35
C ASP A 58 -3.70 1.16 -8.71
N GLY A 59 -4.99 0.87 -8.45
CA GLY A 59 -5.91 1.81 -7.84
C GLY A 59 -5.55 2.14 -6.39
N ASP A 60 -5.11 1.14 -5.63
CA ASP A 60 -4.64 1.34 -4.25
C ASP A 60 -3.33 2.14 -4.21
N ALA A 61 -2.39 1.83 -5.12
CA ALA A 61 -1.15 2.59 -5.24
C ALA A 61 -1.41 4.04 -5.67
N PHE A 62 -2.28 4.26 -6.66
CA PHE A 62 -2.61 5.60 -7.12
C PHE A 62 -3.30 6.41 -6.02
N ARG A 63 -4.21 5.80 -5.24
CA ARG A 63 -4.84 6.44 -4.09
C ARG A 63 -3.81 6.88 -3.06
N LEU A 64 -2.82 6.05 -2.74
CA LEU A 64 -1.71 6.43 -1.86
C LEU A 64 -0.95 7.65 -2.37
N ALA A 65 -0.59 7.67 -3.66
CA ALA A 65 0.14 8.78 -4.25
C ALA A 65 -0.66 10.09 -4.14
N VAL A 66 -1.97 10.05 -4.36
CA VAL A 66 -2.85 11.22 -4.24
C VAL A 66 -3.01 11.67 -2.78
N GLU A 67 -3.34 10.76 -1.87
CA GLU A 67 -3.55 11.06 -0.44
C GLU A 67 -2.31 11.66 0.21
N LEU A 68 -1.14 11.12 -0.12
CA LEU A 68 0.16 11.57 0.38
C LEU A 68 0.79 12.68 -0.46
N ARG A 69 0.06 13.20 -1.46
CA ARG A 69 0.45 14.30 -2.34
C ARG A 69 1.83 14.11 -2.98
N MET A 70 2.06 12.92 -3.53
CA MET A 70 3.30 12.59 -4.21
C MET A 70 3.32 13.11 -5.65
N ARG A 71 4.49 13.53 -6.12
CA ARG A 71 4.80 13.61 -7.55
C ARG A 71 5.30 12.25 -8.00
N VAL A 72 4.70 11.69 -9.05
CA VAL A 72 5.13 10.44 -9.66
C VAL A 72 5.69 10.72 -11.05
N SER A 73 6.91 10.26 -11.32
CA SER A 73 7.55 10.34 -12.64
C SER A 73 7.88 8.94 -13.13
N ILE A 74 7.51 8.61 -14.36
CA ILE A 74 7.66 7.28 -14.95
C ILE A 74 8.53 7.41 -16.19
N THR A 75 9.54 6.55 -16.31
CA THR A 75 10.39 6.39 -17.49
C THR A 75 10.39 4.92 -17.90
N THR A 76 10.93 4.63 -19.08
CA THR A 76 11.07 3.26 -19.60
C THR A 76 11.98 2.36 -18.78
N GLU A 77 12.74 2.92 -17.83
CA GLU A 77 13.72 2.18 -17.02
C GLU A 77 13.48 2.29 -15.52
N SER A 78 12.59 3.19 -15.08
CA SER A 78 12.38 3.47 -13.66
C SER A 78 11.09 4.22 -13.38
N ALA A 79 10.66 4.16 -12.12
CA ALA A 79 9.67 5.06 -11.56
C ALA A 79 10.23 5.79 -10.34
N LEU A 80 9.81 7.04 -10.15
CA LEU A 80 10.18 7.91 -9.04
C LEU A 80 8.91 8.40 -8.35
N ALA A 81 8.85 8.27 -7.03
CA ALA A 81 7.84 8.90 -6.18
C ALA A 81 8.51 9.91 -5.25
N GLU A 82 8.09 11.17 -5.33
CA GLU A 82 8.61 12.28 -4.52
C GLU A 82 7.51 12.88 -3.66
N THR A 83 7.76 13.05 -2.37
CA THR A 83 6.82 13.64 -1.41
C THR A 83 7.09 15.13 -1.25
N ILE A 84 6.09 15.88 -0.74
CA ILE A 84 6.25 17.32 -0.45
C ILE A 84 7.40 17.59 0.53
N ALA A 85 7.67 16.65 1.44
CA ALA A 85 8.76 16.77 2.43
C ALA A 85 10.16 16.54 1.82
N GLY A 86 10.28 16.41 0.50
CA GLY A 86 11.55 16.21 -0.20
C GLY A 86 12.09 14.79 -0.12
N LEU A 87 11.28 13.82 0.36
CA LEU A 87 11.64 12.41 0.24
C LEU A 87 11.42 11.96 -1.20
N SER A 88 12.42 11.31 -1.80
CA SER A 88 12.32 10.72 -3.14
C SER A 88 12.70 9.24 -3.10
N VAL A 89 11.88 8.38 -3.69
CA VAL A 89 12.19 6.95 -3.88
C VAL A 89 12.16 6.61 -5.35
N ARG A 90 13.27 6.07 -5.86
CA ARG A 90 13.40 5.56 -7.23
C ARG A 90 13.46 4.04 -7.23
N VAL A 91 12.65 3.42 -8.08
CA VAL A 91 12.69 1.99 -8.35
C VAL A 91 13.04 1.80 -9.83
N ASN A 92 14.11 1.06 -10.11
CA ASN A 92 14.50 0.70 -11.47
C ASN A 92 13.79 -0.60 -11.89
N GLY A 93 13.30 -0.66 -13.12
CA GLY A 93 12.61 -1.84 -13.63
C GLY A 93 11.97 -1.57 -14.99
N ALA A 94 11.98 -2.60 -15.85
CA ALA A 94 11.35 -2.55 -17.17
C ALA A 94 9.82 -2.75 -17.12
N ASP A 95 9.30 -3.36 -16.04
CA ASP A 95 7.87 -3.37 -15.75
C ASP A 95 7.48 -2.04 -15.09
N GLU A 96 7.07 -1.08 -15.91
CA GLU A 96 6.72 0.28 -15.51
C GLU A 96 5.60 0.30 -14.46
N LEU A 97 4.63 -0.61 -14.55
CA LEU A 97 3.51 -0.70 -13.60
C LEU A 97 4.00 -1.19 -12.24
N ALA A 98 4.76 -2.30 -12.22
CA ALA A 98 5.32 -2.83 -10.99
C ALA A 98 6.30 -1.85 -10.33
N ALA A 99 7.17 -1.20 -11.11
CA ALA A 99 8.10 -0.20 -10.61
C ALA A 99 7.38 1.02 -10.02
N THR A 100 6.33 1.51 -10.70
CA THR A 100 5.52 2.65 -10.24
C THR A 100 4.82 2.36 -8.93
N ARG A 101 4.13 1.21 -8.83
CA ARG A 101 3.49 0.78 -7.58
C ARG A 101 4.50 0.70 -6.45
N ARG A 102 5.65 0.07 -6.69
CA ARG A 102 6.71 -0.11 -5.69
C ARG A 102 7.27 1.23 -5.21
N ALA A 103 7.58 2.16 -6.12
CA ALA A 103 8.11 3.48 -5.76
C ALA A 103 7.14 4.25 -4.85
N ILE A 104 5.84 4.23 -5.17
CA ILE A 104 4.80 4.88 -4.36
C ILE A 104 4.72 4.24 -2.97
N VAL A 105 4.65 2.90 -2.90
CA VAL A 105 4.50 2.19 -1.62
C VAL A 105 5.73 2.37 -0.74
N GLU A 106 6.93 2.34 -1.30
CA GLU A 106 8.17 2.59 -0.55
C GLU A 106 8.26 4.04 -0.05
N ALA A 107 7.86 5.02 -0.86
CA ALA A 107 7.77 6.41 -0.41
C ALA A 107 6.74 6.59 0.71
N ALA A 108 5.58 5.93 0.61
CA ALA A 108 4.54 5.95 1.65
C ALA A 108 5.06 5.33 2.95
N ALA A 109 5.71 4.17 2.86
CA ALA A 109 6.26 3.48 4.02
C ALA A 109 7.32 4.32 4.75
N GLU A 110 8.16 5.04 4.00
CA GLU A 110 9.16 5.92 4.62
C GLU A 110 8.52 7.15 5.30
N ILE A 111 7.37 7.65 4.82
CA ILE A 111 6.55 8.63 5.57
C ILE A 111 6.05 7.98 6.87
N GLY A 112 5.43 6.81 6.80
CA GLY A 112 4.86 6.12 7.96
C GLY A 112 5.90 5.78 9.03
N ARG A 113 7.14 5.47 8.61
CA ARG A 113 8.28 5.24 9.50
C ARG A 113 8.65 6.49 10.31
N ARG A 114 8.45 7.68 9.74
CA ARG A 114 8.81 8.97 10.36
C ARG A 114 7.69 9.58 11.21
N MET A 115 6.47 9.06 11.10
CA MET A 115 5.36 9.46 11.99
C MET A 115 5.62 8.87 13.38
N VAL A 116 5.79 9.74 14.38
CA VAL A 116 6.00 9.39 15.80
C VAL A 116 4.67 9.04 16.46
#